data_AF-A0A183GZM7-F1
#
_entry.id   AF-A0A183GZM7-F1
#
_cell.length_a   1.000
_cell.length_b   1.000
_cell.length_c   1.000
_cell.angle_alpha   90.00
_cell.angle_beta   90.00
_cell.angle_gamma   90.00
#
_symmetry.space_group_name_H-M   'P 1'
#
loop_
_entity.id
_entity.type
_entity.pdbx_description
1 polymer ?
#
loop_
_entity_poly.entity_id
_entity_poly.type
_entity_poly.pdbx_seq_one_letter_code
_entity_poly.pdbx_strand_id
1 'polypeptide(L)'
;MTALLRTYTDADAVSAIEDARECVRTAIVDPKSFSFDHLLRLSAVQLLEKSDPLMHEVLKLFSQGTLKDYRTFVTKHPTFISEKLHVDDTVLIKKMRLLTLMDMAEKKTTISLHDLSLEVDIPENEELEEFIIEAIRINAISGKINELKKELNVTSLQHRSFGRPQWELLRKRLIALISSLSTSHENIKNVYANGDTT
;
A
#
# COMPACT_ATOMS: atom_id res chain seq x y z
N MET A 1 18.24 7.95 -6.16
CA MET A 1 18.68 6.56 -6.43
C MET A 1 17.74 5.84 -7.40
N THR A 2 16.44 5.80 -7.15
CA THR A 2 15.44 5.17 -8.05
C THR A 2 15.43 5.72 -9.49
N ALA A 3 15.62 7.02 -9.68
CA ALA A 3 15.72 7.64 -11.01
C ALA A 3 16.97 7.20 -11.80
N LEU A 4 18.06 6.88 -11.11
CA LEU A 4 19.32 6.39 -11.68
C LEU A 4 19.20 4.91 -12.08
N LEU A 5 18.52 4.10 -11.25
CA LEU A 5 18.21 2.71 -11.58
C LEU A 5 17.31 2.58 -12.81
N ARG A 6 16.51 3.61 -13.12
CA ARG A 6 15.66 3.67 -14.31
C ARG A 6 16.43 4.00 -15.60
N THR A 7 17.64 4.55 -15.50
CA THR A 7 18.44 4.95 -16.67
C THR A 7 19.45 3.89 -17.10
N TYR A 8 19.64 2.80 -16.34
CA TYR A 8 20.55 1.73 -16.73
C TYR A 8 19.96 0.85 -17.83
N THR A 9 20.79 0.56 -18.82
CA THR A 9 20.54 -0.44 -19.88
C THR A 9 20.90 -1.85 -19.41
N ASP A 10 20.34 -2.88 -20.05
CA ASP A 10 20.49 -4.30 -19.65
C ASP A 10 21.95 -4.78 -19.52
N ALA A 11 22.90 -4.13 -20.19
CA ALA A 11 24.34 -4.43 -20.10
C ALA A 11 24.98 -3.97 -18.78
N ASP A 12 24.53 -2.86 -18.19
CA ASP A 12 25.05 -2.31 -16.93
C ASP A 12 24.25 -2.79 -15.71
N ALA A 13 23.12 -3.45 -15.95
CA ALA A 13 22.24 -3.97 -14.92
C ALA A 13 22.93 -5.00 -14.01
N VAL A 14 23.99 -5.66 -14.46
CA VAL A 14 24.81 -6.59 -13.65
C VAL A 14 25.63 -5.83 -12.60
N SER A 15 26.17 -4.65 -12.94
CA SER A 15 26.89 -3.79 -11.99
C SER A 15 25.92 -3.08 -11.03
N ALA A 16 24.68 -2.86 -11.46
CA ALA A 16 23.65 -2.20 -10.66
C ALA A 16 22.93 -3.13 -9.66
N ILE A 17 23.35 -4.39 -9.52
CA ILE A 17 22.72 -5.34 -8.57
C ILE A 17 22.95 -4.91 -7.12
N GLU A 18 24.16 -4.45 -6.77
CA GLU A 18 24.44 -3.97 -5.41
C GLU A 18 23.67 -2.69 -5.10
N ASP A 19 23.61 -1.75 -6.06
CA ASP A 19 22.78 -0.54 -5.93
C ASP A 19 21.29 -0.87 -5.81
N ALA A 20 20.82 -1.89 -6.53
CA ALA A 20 19.44 -2.37 -6.42
C ALA A 20 19.18 -2.99 -5.04
N ARG A 21 20.13 -3.73 -4.47
CA ARG A 21 20.02 -4.26 -3.09
C ARG A 21 19.93 -3.14 -2.07
N GLU A 22 20.80 -2.12 -2.16
CA GLU A 22 20.73 -0.97 -1.27
C GLU A 22 19.43 -0.18 -1.44
N CYS A 23 18.96 -0.02 -2.67
CA CYS A 23 17.69 0.66 -2.94
C CYS A 23 16.50 -0.11 -2.36
N VAL A 24 16.48 -1.44 -2.49
CA VAL A 24 15.45 -2.30 -1.88
C VAL A 24 15.52 -2.22 -0.36
N ARG A 25 16.72 -2.31 0.23
CA ARG A 25 16.93 -2.14 1.67
C ARG A 25 16.37 -0.80 2.14
N THR A 26 16.78 0.29 1.51
CA THR A 26 16.34 1.65 1.87
C THR A 26 14.83 1.81 1.73
N ALA A 27 14.23 1.25 0.68
CA ALA A 27 12.78 1.31 0.47
C ALA A 27 11.99 0.48 1.49
N ILE A 28 12.51 -0.68 1.92
CA ILE A 28 11.89 -1.48 2.98
C ILE A 28 11.98 -0.75 4.32
N VAL A 29 13.12 -0.10 4.61
CA VAL A 29 13.34 0.63 5.86
C VAL A 29 12.54 1.93 5.94
N ASP A 30 12.31 2.61 4.82
CA ASP A 30 11.55 3.86 4.82
C ASP A 30 10.10 3.62 5.26
N PRO A 31 9.66 4.17 6.42
CA PRO A 31 8.32 3.95 6.94
C PRO A 31 7.23 4.61 6.08
N LYS A 32 7.58 5.54 5.18
CA LYS A 32 6.61 6.25 4.32
C LYS A 32 6.43 5.60 2.95
N SER A 33 7.25 4.60 2.61
CA SER A 33 7.18 3.91 1.33
C SER A 33 6.37 2.62 1.45
N PHE A 34 5.13 2.64 0.95
CA PHE A 34 4.20 1.49 0.97
C PHE A 34 4.01 0.82 -0.39
N SER A 35 4.37 1.49 -1.50
CA SER A 35 4.27 0.94 -2.85
C SER A 35 5.64 0.53 -3.38
N PHE A 36 5.77 -0.77 -3.69
CA PHE A 36 7.00 -1.36 -4.21
C PHE A 36 6.91 -1.71 -5.70
N ASP A 37 5.77 -1.45 -6.33
CA ASP A 37 5.52 -1.74 -7.74
C ASP A 37 6.54 -1.09 -8.68
N HIS A 38 7.00 0.10 -8.34
CA HIS A 38 8.01 0.78 -9.14
C HIS A 38 9.33 0.02 -9.13
N LEU A 39 9.71 -0.55 -7.99
CA LEU A 39 10.95 -1.31 -7.84
C LEU A 39 10.86 -2.66 -8.54
N LEU A 40 9.72 -3.36 -8.43
CA LEU A 40 9.48 -4.64 -9.10
C LEU A 40 9.54 -4.54 -10.64
N ARG A 41 9.26 -3.35 -11.21
CA ARG A 41 9.34 -3.12 -12.66
C ARG A 41 10.76 -2.87 -13.18
N LEU A 42 11.75 -2.67 -12.32
CA LEU A 42 13.12 -2.38 -12.75
C LEU A 42 13.85 -3.67 -13.17
N SER A 43 14.53 -3.65 -14.32
CA SER A 43 15.29 -4.80 -14.83
C SER A 43 16.35 -5.29 -13.84
N ALA A 44 16.98 -4.37 -13.09
CA ALA A 44 17.95 -4.72 -12.06
C ALA A 44 17.35 -5.56 -10.91
N VAL A 45 16.08 -5.35 -10.56
CA VAL A 45 15.37 -6.11 -9.51
C VAL A 45 14.87 -7.47 -10.03
N GLN A 46 14.66 -7.60 -11.34
CA GLN A 46 14.39 -8.89 -11.98
C GLN A 46 15.68 -9.73 -12.09
N LEU A 47 16.82 -9.09 -12.37
CA LEU A 47 18.14 -9.75 -12.31
C LEU A 47 18.51 -10.16 -10.88
N LEU A 48 18.10 -9.36 -9.88
CA LEU A 48 18.28 -9.68 -8.48
C LEU A 48 17.60 -11.01 -8.08
N GLU A 49 16.51 -11.42 -8.74
CA GLU A 49 15.87 -12.73 -8.52
C GLU A 49 16.85 -13.90 -8.74
N LYS A 50 17.78 -13.77 -9.69
CA LYS A 50 18.78 -14.80 -10.01
C LYS A 50 19.99 -14.76 -9.07
N SER A 51 20.36 -13.58 -8.59
CA SER A 51 21.56 -13.39 -7.77
C SER A 51 21.32 -13.49 -6.26
N ASP A 52 20.16 -13.05 -5.77
CA ASP A 52 19.74 -13.13 -4.37
C ASP A 52 18.22 -13.39 -4.29
N PRO A 53 17.79 -14.65 -4.37
CA PRO A 53 16.36 -15.02 -4.33
C PRO A 53 15.64 -14.52 -3.08
N LEU A 54 16.34 -14.50 -1.94
CA LEU A 54 15.80 -14.08 -0.64
C LEU A 54 15.36 -12.60 -0.63
N MET A 55 16.13 -11.71 -1.24
CA MET A 55 15.79 -10.28 -1.28
C MET A 55 14.57 -10.02 -2.17
N HIS A 56 14.48 -10.75 -3.29
CA HIS A 56 13.33 -10.68 -4.19
C HIS A 56 12.07 -11.25 -3.53
N GLU A 57 12.18 -12.38 -2.81
CA GLU A 57 11.08 -12.98 -2.06
C GLU A 57 10.54 -12.02 -1.00
N VAL A 58 11.42 -11.36 -0.23
CA VAL A 58 11.01 -10.34 0.73
C VAL A 58 10.32 -9.17 0.05
N LEU A 59 10.85 -8.65 -1.05
CA LEU A 59 10.19 -7.56 -1.77
C LEU A 59 8.80 -7.96 -2.26
N LYS A 60 8.63 -9.19 -2.75
CA LYS A 60 7.35 -9.74 -3.19
C LYS A 60 6.38 -9.92 -2.01
N LEU A 61 6.88 -10.40 -0.88
CA LEU A 61 6.15 -10.47 0.38
C LEU A 61 5.70 -9.09 0.86
N PHE A 62 6.55 -8.06 0.75
CA PHE A 62 6.19 -6.68 1.06
C PHE A 62 5.24 -6.05 0.03
N SER A 63 5.12 -6.58 -1.18
CA SER A 63 4.15 -6.14 -2.18
C SER A 63 2.79 -6.86 -2.07
N GLN A 64 2.75 -8.14 -1.71
CA GLN A 64 1.54 -8.97 -1.80
C GLN A 64 1.21 -9.78 -0.53
N GLY A 65 2.17 -9.96 0.37
CA GLY A 65 2.05 -10.84 1.54
C GLY A 65 1.40 -10.19 2.77
N THR A 66 0.97 -11.03 3.71
CA THR A 66 0.37 -10.63 4.99
C THR A 66 1.36 -10.71 6.14
N LEU A 67 0.99 -10.18 7.31
CA LEU A 67 1.78 -10.30 8.54
C LEU A 67 2.06 -11.77 8.92
N LYS A 68 1.11 -12.67 8.68
CA LYS A 68 1.29 -14.12 8.92
C LYS A 68 2.40 -14.69 8.04
N ASP A 69 2.39 -14.33 6.75
CA ASP A 69 3.43 -14.75 5.81
C ASP A 69 4.80 -14.22 6.23
N TYR A 70 4.89 -12.96 6.69
CA TYR A 70 6.12 -12.39 7.25
C TYR A 70 6.63 -13.17 8.45
N ARG A 71 5.77 -13.48 9.42
CA ARG A 71 6.18 -14.26 10.60
C ARG A 71 6.72 -15.65 10.22
N THR A 72 6.10 -16.31 9.24
CA THR A 72 6.64 -17.59 8.72
C THR A 72 7.98 -17.42 8.02
N PHE A 73 8.18 -16.30 7.31
CA PHE A 73 9.44 -15.98 6.64
C PHE A 73 10.56 -15.71 7.65
N VAL A 74 10.30 -14.92 8.69
CA VAL A 74 11.26 -14.66 9.78
C VAL A 74 11.66 -15.95 10.49
N THR A 75 10.70 -16.85 10.73
CA THR A 75 10.97 -18.15 11.37
C THR A 75 11.86 -19.05 10.51
N LYS A 76 11.70 -18.98 9.17
CA LYS A 76 12.51 -19.75 8.22
C LYS A 76 13.91 -19.16 8.00
N HIS A 77 14.04 -17.83 8.07
CA HIS A 77 15.29 -17.12 7.77
C HIS A 77 15.66 -16.07 8.84
N PRO A 78 15.95 -16.48 10.08
CA PRO A 78 16.24 -15.55 11.18
C PRO A 78 17.53 -14.74 10.96
N THR A 79 18.51 -15.29 10.23
CA THR A 79 19.79 -14.61 9.93
C THR A 79 19.70 -13.57 8.82
N PHE A 80 18.64 -13.59 8.00
CA PHE A 80 18.49 -12.67 6.88
C PHE A 80 18.27 -11.22 7.34
N ILE A 81 17.54 -11.04 8.44
CA ILE A 81 17.22 -9.71 8.99
C ILE A 81 18.48 -9.05 9.55
N SER A 82 19.31 -9.81 10.28
CA SER A 82 20.55 -9.32 10.87
C SER A 82 21.66 -9.09 9.84
N GLU A 83 21.84 -9.98 8.86
CA GLU A 83 22.95 -9.87 7.88
C GLU A 83 22.64 -8.95 6.70
N LYS A 84 21.42 -9.00 6.13
CA LYS A 84 21.11 -8.28 4.88
C LYS A 84 20.37 -6.98 5.12
N LEU A 85 19.51 -6.92 6.14
CA LEU A 85 18.68 -5.75 6.36
C LEU A 85 19.24 -4.77 7.39
N HIS A 86 20.06 -5.22 8.36
CA HIS A 86 20.64 -4.37 9.44
C HIS A 86 19.61 -3.43 10.10
N VAL A 87 18.38 -3.91 10.30
CA VAL A 87 17.27 -3.12 10.84
C VAL A 87 16.57 -3.91 11.92
N ASP A 88 16.08 -3.21 12.94
CA ASP A 88 15.25 -3.78 14.00
C ASP A 88 13.99 -4.44 13.43
N ASP A 89 13.77 -5.70 13.80
CA ASP A 89 12.58 -6.48 13.42
C ASP A 89 11.28 -5.78 13.85
N THR A 90 11.33 -4.99 14.93
CA THR A 90 10.18 -4.21 15.43
C THR A 90 9.69 -3.18 14.41
N VAL A 91 10.58 -2.55 13.65
CA VAL A 91 10.22 -1.56 12.61
C VAL A 91 9.55 -2.27 11.42
N LEU A 92 10.07 -3.43 11.03
CA LEU A 92 9.51 -4.23 9.95
C LEU A 92 8.15 -4.80 10.31
N ILE A 93 7.99 -5.30 11.54
CA ILE A 93 6.70 -5.79 12.04
C ILE A 93 5.66 -4.67 12.02
N LYS A 94 6.00 -3.48 12.52
CA LYS A 94 5.10 -2.31 12.46
C LYS A 94 4.71 -1.97 11.02
N LYS A 95 5.66 -2.01 10.08
CA LYS A 95 5.38 -1.78 8.66
C LYS A 95 4.48 -2.85 8.06
N MET A 96 4.70 -4.13 8.37
CA MET A 96 3.85 -5.23 7.90
C MET A 96 2.44 -5.16 8.47
N ARG A 97 2.29 -4.72 9.73
CA ARG A 97 0.98 -4.42 10.34
C ARG A 97 0.22 -3.37 9.53
N LEU A 98 0.88 -2.26 9.17
CA LEU A 98 0.31 -1.20 8.35
C LEU A 98 -0.09 -1.71 6.95
N LEU A 99 0.77 -2.48 6.29
CA LEU A 99 0.48 -3.04 4.97
C LEU A 99 -0.69 -4.05 5.01
N THR A 100 -0.83 -4.80 6.09
CA THR A 100 -1.94 -5.75 6.28
C THR A 100 -3.25 -4.98 6.50
N LEU A 101 -3.23 -3.91 7.30
CA LEU A 101 -4.37 -3.00 7.46
C LEU A 101 -4.79 -2.38 6.12
N MET A 102 -3.84 -1.95 5.29
CA MET A 102 -4.12 -1.40 3.95
C MET A 102 -4.80 -2.44 3.03
N ASP A 103 -4.32 -3.69 3.02
CA ASP A 103 -4.91 -4.76 2.20
C ASP A 103 -6.35 -5.10 2.65
N MET A 104 -6.61 -5.10 3.96
CA MET A 104 -7.97 -5.25 4.49
C MET A 104 -8.87 -4.07 4.07
N ALA A 105 -8.35 -2.85 4.13
CA ALA A 105 -9.05 -1.63 3.72
C ALA A 105 -9.35 -1.57 2.23
N GLU A 106 -8.52 -2.20 1.38
CA GLU A 106 -8.79 -2.30 -0.06
C GLU A 106 -9.96 -3.24 -0.35
N LYS A 107 -10.12 -4.31 0.44
CA LYS A 107 -11.19 -5.30 0.26
C LYS A 107 -12.52 -4.85 0.88
N LYS A 108 -12.48 -4.18 2.03
CA LYS A 108 -13.67 -3.75 2.79
C LYS A 108 -13.54 -2.29 3.22
N THR A 109 -14.53 -1.48 2.86
CA THR A 109 -14.60 -0.07 3.30
C THR A 109 -14.97 0.07 4.78
N THR A 110 -15.64 -0.93 5.35
CA THR A 110 -15.98 -0.99 6.77
C THR A 110 -15.38 -2.26 7.35
N ILE A 111 -14.51 -2.11 8.33
CA ILE A 111 -13.77 -3.21 8.97
C ILE A 111 -14.14 -3.26 10.44
N SER A 112 -14.49 -4.43 10.98
CA SER A 112 -14.68 -4.59 12.43
C SER A 112 -13.34 -4.53 13.16
N LEU A 113 -13.30 -3.87 14.31
CA LEU A 113 -12.08 -3.80 15.15
C LEU A 113 -11.62 -5.19 15.60
N HIS A 114 -12.55 -6.15 15.76
CA HIS A 114 -12.21 -7.53 16.11
C HIS A 114 -11.44 -8.24 15.00
N ASP A 115 -11.95 -8.18 13.76
CA ASP A 115 -11.28 -8.75 12.58
C ASP A 115 -9.90 -8.11 12.39
N LEU A 116 -9.80 -6.80 12.62
CA LEU A 116 -8.54 -6.07 12.50
C LEU A 116 -7.53 -6.48 13.57
N SER A 117 -7.97 -6.62 14.82
CA SER A 117 -7.14 -7.09 15.95
C SER A 117 -6.52 -8.45 15.66
N LEU A 118 -7.31 -9.38 15.12
CA LEU A 118 -6.85 -10.74 14.77
C LEU A 118 -5.80 -10.74 13.64
N GLU A 119 -5.95 -9.87 12.64
CA GLU A 119 -5.06 -9.86 11.49
C GLU A 119 -3.76 -9.09 11.74
N VAL A 120 -3.82 -8.05 12.57
CA VAL A 120 -2.68 -7.19 12.92
C VAL A 120 -1.92 -7.70 14.16
N ASP A 121 -2.50 -8.67 14.89
CA ASP A 121 -1.93 -9.28 16.10
C ASP A 121 -1.66 -8.20 17.18
N ILE A 122 -2.67 -7.35 17.42
CA ILE A 122 -2.70 -6.31 18.46
C ILE A 122 -4.00 -6.50 19.25
N PRO A 123 -3.98 -6.46 20.60
CA PRO A 123 -5.19 -6.58 21.40
C PRO A 123 -6.21 -5.48 21.09
N GLU A 124 -7.51 -5.80 21.18
CA GLU A 124 -8.64 -4.88 20.96
C GLU A 124 -8.80 -3.87 22.14
N ASN A 125 -7.72 -3.15 22.44
CA ASN A 125 -7.63 -2.16 23.51
C ASN A 125 -7.22 -0.79 22.91
N GLU A 126 -6.87 0.18 23.77
CA GLU A 126 -6.36 1.50 23.38
C GLU A 126 -5.17 1.42 22.39
N GLU A 127 -4.35 0.36 22.46
CA GLU A 127 -3.23 0.14 21.54
C GLU A 127 -3.66 0.00 20.07
N LEU A 128 -4.81 -0.62 19.81
CA LEU A 128 -5.33 -0.77 18.45
C LEU A 128 -5.79 0.58 17.89
N GLU A 129 -6.43 1.40 18.72
CA GLU A 129 -6.86 2.74 18.33
C GLU A 129 -5.67 3.66 18.08
N GLU A 130 -4.66 3.63 18.96
CA GLU A 130 -3.41 4.38 18.76
C GLU A 130 -2.72 3.97 17.45
N PHE A 131 -2.68 2.66 17.14
CA PHE A 131 -2.16 2.16 15.87
C PHE A 131 -2.95 2.66 14.66
N ILE A 132 -4.29 2.67 14.72
CA ILE A 132 -5.13 3.21 13.64
C ILE A 132 -4.88 4.71 13.48
N ILE A 133 -4.75 5.46 14.58
CA ILE A 133 -4.44 6.89 14.55
C ILE A 133 -3.07 7.14 13.94
N GLU A 134 -2.05 6.33 14.26
CA GLU A 134 -0.73 6.40 13.64
C GLU A 134 -0.83 6.14 12.12
N ALA A 135 -1.59 5.12 11.71
CA ALA A 135 -1.84 4.83 10.30
C ALA A 135 -2.53 6.00 9.56
N ILE A 136 -3.42 6.72 10.23
CA ILE A 136 -4.05 7.93 9.68
C ILE A 136 -3.05 9.08 9.60
N ARG A 137 -2.21 9.27 10.62
CA ARG A 137 -1.18 10.34 10.66
C ARG A 137 -0.16 10.22 9.55
N ILE A 138 0.25 8.99 9.22
CA ILE A 138 1.19 8.73 8.11
C ILE A 138 0.51 8.76 6.73
N ASN A 139 -0.80 9.04 6.68
CA ASN A 139 -1.64 9.02 5.48
C ASN A 139 -1.68 7.66 4.76
N ALA A 140 -1.46 6.57 5.49
CA ALA A 140 -1.63 5.21 4.97
C ALA A 140 -3.10 4.95 4.64
N ILE A 141 -3.97 5.32 5.57
CA ILE A 141 -5.42 5.26 5.45
C ILE A 141 -6.05 6.58 5.90
N SER A 142 -7.24 6.89 5.41
CA SER A 142 -8.06 7.99 5.87
C SER A 142 -9.43 7.44 6.16
N GLY A 143 -9.91 7.63 7.37
CA GLY A 143 -11.15 7.03 7.83
C GLY A 143 -11.58 7.57 9.19
N LYS A 144 -12.72 7.08 9.66
CA LYS A 144 -13.28 7.41 10.97
C LYS A 144 -13.57 6.13 11.73
N ILE A 145 -13.20 6.10 13.00
CA ILE A 145 -13.56 5.04 13.92
C ILE A 145 -14.99 5.30 14.40
N ASN A 146 -15.81 4.26 14.40
CA ASN A 146 -17.12 4.25 15.02
C ASN A 146 -17.05 3.37 16.28
N GLU A 147 -16.77 4.00 17.42
CA GLU A 147 -16.61 3.33 18.72
C GLU A 147 -17.88 2.57 19.13
N LEU A 148 -19.08 3.11 18.86
CA LEU A 148 -20.34 2.48 19.23
C LEU A 148 -20.57 1.13 18.53
N LYS A 149 -20.17 1.03 17.27
CA LYS A 149 -20.29 -0.20 16.47
C LYS A 149 -19.02 -1.04 16.47
N LYS A 150 -17.92 -0.53 17.03
CA LYS A 150 -16.58 -1.12 16.95
C LYS A 150 -16.16 -1.38 15.50
N GLU A 151 -16.31 -0.38 14.65
CA GLU A 151 -16.02 -0.45 13.21
C GLU A 151 -15.14 0.71 12.75
N LEU A 152 -14.16 0.42 11.88
CA LEU A 152 -13.36 1.40 11.16
C LEU A 152 -13.98 1.63 9.77
N ASN A 153 -14.42 2.85 9.51
CA ASN A 153 -14.91 3.28 8.19
C ASN A 153 -13.80 3.97 7.42
N VAL A 154 -13.30 3.32 6.37
CA VAL A 154 -12.24 3.82 5.49
C VAL A 154 -12.86 4.62 4.35
N THR A 155 -12.39 5.85 4.19
CA THR A 155 -12.81 6.79 3.13
C THR A 155 -11.80 6.81 1.97
N SER A 156 -10.50 6.77 2.29
CA SER A 156 -9.43 6.75 1.29
C SER A 156 -8.26 5.93 1.82
N LEU A 157 -7.45 5.34 0.94
CA LEU A 157 -6.27 4.58 1.31
C LEU A 157 -5.18 4.74 0.25
N GLN A 158 -3.92 4.57 0.67
CA GLN A 158 -2.83 4.39 -0.27
C GLN A 158 -2.79 2.93 -0.74
N HIS A 159 -2.87 2.74 -2.06
CA HIS A 159 -2.81 1.41 -2.64
C HIS A 159 -1.38 0.86 -2.58
N ARG A 160 -1.26 -0.38 -2.09
CA ARG A 160 0.00 -1.12 -2.04
C ARG A 160 0.51 -1.48 -3.44
N SER A 161 -0.42 -1.89 -4.31
CA SER A 161 -0.17 -2.05 -5.74
C SER A 161 -1.21 -1.30 -6.57
N PHE A 162 -0.77 -0.65 -7.64
CA PHE A 162 -1.64 0.12 -8.54
C PHE A 162 -1.44 -0.35 -9.98
N GLY A 163 -2.36 -1.20 -10.43
CA GLY A 163 -2.33 -1.83 -11.74
C GLY A 163 -3.49 -1.39 -12.64
N ARG A 164 -3.66 -2.15 -13.72
CA ARG A 164 -4.76 -1.98 -14.68
C ARG A 164 -6.16 -2.04 -14.06
N PRO A 165 -6.50 -2.94 -13.11
CA PRO A 165 -7.86 -3.00 -12.60
C PRO A 165 -8.24 -1.73 -11.83
N GLN A 166 -7.29 -1.13 -11.10
CA GLN A 166 -7.50 0.15 -10.42
C GLN A 166 -7.70 1.29 -11.43
N TRP A 167 -6.94 1.32 -12.53
CA TRP A 167 -7.14 2.28 -13.63
C TRP A 167 -8.52 2.15 -14.28
N GLU A 168 -9.01 0.94 -14.50
CA GLU A 168 -10.35 0.69 -15.04
C GLU A 168 -11.45 1.15 -14.08
N LEU A 169 -11.29 0.87 -12.78
CA LEU A 169 -12.21 1.35 -11.75
C LEU A 169 -12.25 2.89 -11.71
N LEU A 170 -11.08 3.53 -11.76
CA LEU A 170 -10.97 4.99 -11.80
C LEU A 170 -11.65 5.57 -13.03
N ARG A 171 -11.41 4.98 -14.21
CA ARG A 171 -12.06 5.39 -15.46
C ARG A 171 -13.58 5.29 -15.36
N LYS A 172 -14.11 4.18 -14.83
CA LYS A 172 -15.56 4.00 -14.62
C LYS A 172 -16.13 5.09 -13.70
N ARG A 173 -15.46 5.38 -12.59
CA ARG A 173 -15.88 6.45 -11.64
C ARG A 173 -15.85 7.83 -12.29
N LEU A 174 -14.81 8.15 -13.06
CA LEU A 174 -14.71 9.44 -13.77
C LEU A 174 -15.83 9.60 -14.80
N ILE A 175 -16.11 8.57 -15.60
CA ILE A 175 -17.21 8.61 -16.57
C ILE A 175 -18.55 8.83 -15.86
N ALA A 176 -18.80 8.12 -14.75
CA ALA A 176 -20.00 8.32 -13.95
C ALA A 176 -20.12 9.76 -13.43
N LEU A 177 -19.04 10.33 -12.87
CA LEU A 177 -19.04 11.72 -12.39
C LEU A 177 -19.28 12.73 -13.52
N ILE A 178 -18.67 12.53 -14.69
CA ILE A 178 -18.90 13.37 -15.86
C ILE A 178 -20.37 13.29 -16.28
N SER A 179 -20.97 12.10 -16.29
CA SER A 179 -22.39 11.94 -16.62
C SER A 179 -23.30 12.66 -15.62
N SER A 180 -23.06 12.50 -14.31
CA SER A 180 -23.83 13.18 -13.26
C SER A 180 -23.71 14.71 -13.34
N LEU A 181 -22.53 15.22 -13.68
CA LEU A 181 -22.29 16.65 -13.83
C LEU A 181 -22.97 17.21 -15.08
N SER A 182 -22.96 16.45 -16.19
CA SER A 182 -23.71 16.78 -17.40
C SER A 182 -25.22 16.85 -17.14
N THR A 183 -25.79 15.84 -16.47
CA THR A 183 -27.20 15.83 -16.08
C THR A 183 -27.54 17.01 -15.17
N SER A 184 -26.68 17.31 -14.19
CA SER A 184 -26.89 18.46 -13.30
C SER A 184 -26.84 19.79 -14.05
N HIS A 185 -25.92 19.95 -15.00
CA HIS A 185 -25.82 21.14 -15.83
C HIS A 185 -27.08 21.32 -16.71
N GLU A 186 -27.57 20.25 -17.32
CA GLU A 186 -28.79 20.26 -18.12
C GLU A 186 -30.02 20.60 -17.26
N ASN A 187 -30.13 20.01 -16.07
CA ASN A 187 -31.19 20.33 -15.12
C ASN A 187 -31.19 21.82 -14.74
N ILE A 188 -30.01 22.39 -14.44
CA ILE A 188 -29.89 23.81 -14.12
C ILE A 188 -30.32 24.68 -15.32
N LYS A 189 -29.87 24.33 -16.54
CA LYS A 189 -30.25 25.05 -17.77
C LYS A 189 -31.76 25.04 -18.00
N ASN A 190 -32.41 23.90 -17.78
CA ASN A 190 -33.86 23.76 -17.92
C ASN A 190 -34.63 24.58 -16.87
N VAL A 191 -34.11 24.71 -15.65
CA VAL A 191 -34.72 25.58 -14.62
C VAL A 191 -34.63 27.06 -15.00
N TYR A 192 -33.50 27.51 -15.55
CA TYR A 192 -33.38 28.89 -16.05
C TYR A 192 -34.31 29.18 -17.22
N ALA A 193 -34.46 28.23 -18.16
CA ALA A 193 -35.36 28.40 -19.31
C ALA A 193 -36.86 28.52 -18.93
N ASN A 194 -37.27 27.90 -17.82
CA ASN A 194 -38.65 27.96 -17.32
C ASN A 194 -38.92 29.17 -16.41
N GLY A 195 -37.88 29.87 -15.94
CA GLY A 195 -38.01 31.06 -15.09
C GLY A 195 -38.29 32.36 -15.86
N ASP A 196 -38.00 32.40 -17.16
CA ASP A 196 -38.23 33.58 -18.03
C ASP A 196 -39.67 33.65 -18.60
N THR A 197 -40.53 32.67 -18.28
CA THR A 197 -41.92 32.57 -18.81
C THR A 197 -43.02 33.04 -17.85
N THR A 198 -42.70 33.73 -16.76
CA THR A 198 -43.66 34.40 -15.86
C THR A 198 -43.33 35.87 -15.68
#